data_AF-A0A0M3HJR8-F1
#
_entry.id   AF-A0A0M3HJR8-F1
#
_cell.length_a   1.000
_cell.length_b   1.000
_cell.length_c   1.000
_cell.angle_alpha   90.00
_cell.angle_beta   90.00
_cell.angle_gamma   90.00
#
_symmetry.space_group_name_H-M   'P 1'
#
loop_
_entity.id
_entity.type
_entity.pdbx_description
1 polymer ?
#
loop_
_entity_poly.entity_id
_entity_poly.type
_entity_poly.pdbx_seq_one_letter_code
_entity_poly.pdbx_strand_id
1 'polypeptide(L)'
;MDAGWKRALDFELRKEYMHKIVRFLESQREKGIKVFPPRELIFNAFSLTPLSQIRVVIIGQDPYHDDNQVYPSFRVLLLLVRSVS
;
A
#
# COMPACT_ATOMS: atom_id res chain seq x y z
N MET A 1 4.77 -2.78 10.09
CA MET A 1 5.11 -3.88 9.16
C MET A 1 5.87 -4.96 9.91
N ASP A 2 5.51 -6.23 9.69
CA ASP A 2 6.20 -7.40 10.25
C ASP A 2 7.70 -7.43 9.86
N ALA A 3 8.53 -8.03 10.71
CA ALA A 3 9.98 -8.07 10.54
C ALA A 3 10.41 -8.91 9.33
N GLY A 4 9.69 -9.99 9.01
CA GLY A 4 9.95 -10.82 7.83
C GLY A 4 9.73 -10.04 6.54
N TRP A 5 8.60 -9.34 6.46
CA TRP A 5 8.31 -8.45 5.33
C TRP A 5 9.29 -7.29 5.21
N LYS A 6 9.69 -6.67 6.32
CA LYS A 6 10.69 -5.60 6.30
C LYS A 6 11.99 -6.06 5.69
N ARG A 7 12.48 -7.24 6.06
CA ARG A 7 13.71 -7.80 5.51
C ARG A 7 13.57 -8.15 4.03
N ALA A 8 12.45 -8.77 3.63
CA ALA A 8 12.20 -9.18 2.25
C ALA A 8 12.09 -7.99 1.29
N LEU A 9 11.49 -6.88 1.74
CA LEU A 9 11.22 -5.71 0.90
C LEU A 9 12.28 -4.61 1.02
N ASP A 10 13.24 -4.69 1.96
CA ASP A 10 14.21 -3.61 2.22
C ASP A 10 14.95 -3.17 0.96
N PHE A 11 15.45 -4.11 0.17
CA PHE A 11 16.16 -3.81 -1.08
C PHE A 11 15.25 -3.11 -2.10
N GLU A 12 14.02 -3.61 -2.25
CA GLU A 12 13.06 -3.07 -3.22
C GLU A 12 12.61 -1.65 -2.84
N LEU A 13 12.34 -1.42 -1.55
CA LEU A 13 11.90 -0.14 -1.00
C LEU A 13 12.96 0.96 -1.13
N ARG A 14 14.24 0.60 -1.26
CA ARG A 14 15.36 1.53 -1.46
C ARG A 14 15.62 1.91 -2.91
N LYS A 15 14.96 1.25 -3.87
CA LYS A 15 15.16 1.56 -5.29
C LYS A 15 14.67 2.96 -5.60
N GLU A 16 15.33 3.61 -6.56
CA GLU A 16 15.05 5.00 -6.91
C GLU A 16 13.59 5.24 -7.32
N TYR A 17 12.97 4.28 -8.00
CA TYR A 17 11.57 4.41 -8.41
C TYR A 17 10.62 4.44 -7.21
N MET A 18 10.91 3.74 -6.11
CA MET A 18 10.10 3.80 -4.89
C MET A 18 10.17 5.18 -4.25
N HIS A 19 11.34 5.79 -4.22
CA HIS A 19 11.50 7.17 -3.76
C HIS A 19 10.72 8.16 -4.65
N LYS A 20 10.71 7.94 -5.98
CA LYS A 20 9.92 8.74 -6.93
C LYS A 20 8.41 8.61 -6.64
N ILE A 21 7.91 7.40 -6.40
CA ILE A 21 6.51 7.16 -6.05
C ILE A 21 6.14 7.89 -4.75
N VAL A 22 6.95 7.77 -3.70
CA VAL A 22 6.68 8.46 -2.43
C VAL A 22 6.64 9.96 -2.63
N ARG A 23 7.65 10.55 -3.28
CA ARG A 23 7.69 12.00 -3.57
C ARG A 23 6.49 12.46 -4.38
N PHE A 24 6.09 11.67 -5.38
CA PHE A 24 4.91 11.96 -6.17
C PHE A 24 3.65 12.02 -5.29
N LEU A 25 3.40 11.00 -4.47
CA LEU A 25 2.23 10.96 -3.59
C LEU A 25 2.22 12.11 -2.58
N GLU A 26 3.37 12.46 -1.99
CA GLU A 26 3.45 13.63 -1.10
C GLU A 26 3.14 14.94 -1.85
N SER A 27 3.66 15.11 -3.07
CA SER A 27 3.36 16.30 -3.89
C SER A 27 1.87 16.41 -4.26
N GLN A 28 1.16 15.28 -4.39
CA GLN A 28 -0.29 15.31 -4.60
C GLN A 28 -1.01 15.77 -3.34
N ARG A 29 -0.62 15.26 -2.16
CA ARG A 29 -1.19 15.68 -0.88
C ARG A 29 -0.98 17.17 -0.61
N GLU A 30 0.20 17.70 -0.91
CA GLU A 30 0.53 19.13 -0.81
C GLU A 30 -0.37 20.00 -1.70
N LYS A 31 -0.80 19.48 -2.86
CA LYS A 31 -1.75 20.13 -3.76
C LYS A 31 -3.22 20.01 -3.30
N GLY A 32 -3.47 19.44 -2.12
CA GLY A 32 -4.82 19.19 -1.60
C GLY A 32 -5.52 17.99 -2.25
N ILE A 33 -4.81 17.17 -3.03
CA ILE A 33 -5.37 15.97 -3.65
C ILE A 33 -5.50 14.87 -2.60
N LYS A 34 -6.70 14.28 -2.51
CA LYS A 34 -6.97 13.16 -1.60
C LYS A 34 -6.32 11.88 -2.14
N VAL A 35 -5.39 11.34 -1.37
CA VAL A 35 -4.67 10.09 -1.68
C VAL A 35 -5.17 8.99 -0.76
N PHE A 36 -5.57 7.85 -1.32
CA PHE A 36 -6.03 6.69 -0.57
C PHE A 36 -5.14 5.46 -0.80
N PRO A 37 -4.99 4.59 0.23
CA PRO A 37 -5.45 4.79 1.61
C PRO A 37 -4.60 5.84 2.37
N PRO A 38 -4.98 6.21 3.61
CA PRO A 38 -4.10 6.97 4.51
C PRO A 38 -2.69 6.37 4.57
N ARG A 39 -1.67 7.21 4.77
CA ARG A 39 -0.25 6.84 4.65
C ARG A 39 0.12 5.64 5.52
N GLU A 40 -0.40 5.62 6.73
CA GLU A 40 -0.24 4.59 7.74
C GLU A 40 -0.86 3.24 7.33
N LEU A 41 -1.81 3.24 6.40
CA LEU A 41 -2.51 2.05 5.93
C LEU A 41 -1.94 1.46 4.63
N ILE A 42 -1.01 2.15 3.94
CA ILE A 42 -0.42 1.70 2.66
C ILE A 42 0.22 0.30 2.78
N PHE A 43 0.87 0.01 3.91
CA PHE A 43 1.52 -1.29 4.16
C PHE A 43 0.77 -2.13 5.20
N ASN A 44 -0.52 -1.89 5.38
CA ASN A 44 -1.30 -2.55 6.43
C ASN A 44 -1.34 -4.07 6.24
N ALA A 45 -1.48 -4.55 5.01
CA ALA A 45 -1.52 -6.00 4.74
C ALA A 45 -0.25 -6.74 5.19
N PHE A 46 0.92 -6.14 4.98
CA PHE A 46 2.21 -6.66 5.46
C PHE A 46 2.40 -6.53 6.98
N SER A 47 1.58 -5.70 7.63
CA SER A 47 1.55 -5.58 9.09
C SER A 47 0.60 -6.61 9.71
N LEU A 48 -0.50 -6.94 9.02
CA LEU A 48 -1.51 -7.88 9.49
C LEU A 48 -1.16 -9.35 9.23
N THR A 49 -0.35 -9.64 8.22
CA THR A 49 -0.02 -11.03 7.85
C THR A 49 1.49 -11.25 7.84
N PRO A 50 2.07 -11.86 8.89
CA PRO A 50 3.49 -12.20 8.91
C PRO A 50 3.88 -13.04 7.70
N LEU A 51 5.07 -12.80 7.15
CA LEU A 51 5.53 -13.45 5.92
C LEU A 51 5.55 -15.00 6.03
N SER A 52 5.86 -15.52 7.20
CA SER A 52 5.90 -16.97 7.47
C SER A 52 4.53 -17.62 7.62
N GLN A 53 3.46 -16.85 7.75
CA GLN A 53 2.10 -17.34 7.97
C GLN A 53 1.21 -17.23 6.72
N ILE A 54 1.79 -16.80 5.60
CA ILE A 54 1.10 -16.68 4.32
C ILE A 54 0.74 -18.07 3.80
N ARG A 55 -0.53 -18.25 3.44
CA ARG A 55 -1.02 -19.45 2.75
C ARG A 55 -1.66 -19.12 1.40
N VAL A 56 -2.31 -17.96 1.29
CA VAL A 56 -2.99 -17.51 0.08
C VAL A 56 -2.68 -16.04 -0.18
N VAL A 57 -2.43 -15.69 -1.44
CA VAL A 57 -2.22 -14.32 -1.90
C VAL A 57 -3.41 -13.91 -2.78
N ILE A 58 -4.10 -12.84 -2.41
CA ILE A 58 -5.15 -12.22 -3.21
C ILE A 58 -4.66 -10.85 -3.65
N ILE A 59 -4.62 -10.62 -4.96
CA ILE A 59 -4.17 -9.37 -5.56
C ILE A 59 -5.43 -8.61 -6.00
N GLY A 60 -5.75 -7.52 -5.31
CA GLY A 60 -6.76 -6.57 -5.78
C GLY A 60 -6.20 -5.68 -6.90
N GLN A 61 -7.05 -4.89 -7.57
CA GLN A 61 -6.61 -3.88 -8.56
C GLN A 61 -6.72 -2.44 -8.02
N ASP A 62 -7.79 -2.12 -7.27
CA ASP A 62 -7.99 -0.82 -6.61
C ASP A 62 -8.67 -1.04 -5.24
N PRO A 63 -8.41 -0.22 -4.20
CA PRO A 63 -9.24 -0.20 -3.01
C PRO A 63 -10.70 0.13 -3.39
N TYR A 64 -11.68 -0.41 -2.65
CA TYR A 64 -13.11 -0.34 -2.97
C TYR A 64 -13.64 1.08 -3.24
N HIS A 65 -14.69 1.16 -4.06
CA HIS A 65 -15.48 2.36 -4.31
C HIS A 65 -16.39 2.62 -3.11
N ASP A 66 -16.21 3.74 -2.42
CA ASP A 66 -17.35 4.48 -1.88
C ASP A 66 -16.94 5.91 -1.55
N ASP A 67 -17.44 6.81 -2.40
CA ASP A 67 -17.83 8.19 -2.12
C ASP A 67 -17.88 8.89 -3.49
N ASN A 68 -19.05 9.45 -3.82
CA ASN A 68 -19.42 10.19 -5.04
C ASN A 68 -18.51 11.40 -5.39
N GLN A 69 -17.19 11.27 -5.44
CA GLN A 69 -16.27 12.40 -5.52
C GLN A 69 -15.84 12.71 -6.95
N VAL A 70 -16.25 13.91 -7.38
CA VAL A 70 -15.90 14.61 -8.63
C VAL A 70 -14.44 15.12 -8.62
N TYR A 71 -13.61 14.68 -7.68
CA TYR A 71 -12.23 15.14 -7.48
C TYR A 71 -11.22 14.08 -7.93
N PRO A 72 -10.03 14.48 -8.43
CA PRO A 72 -8.97 13.52 -8.73
C PRO A 72 -8.53 12.84 -7.43
N SER A 73 -8.65 11.51 -7.35
CA SER A 73 -8.12 10.70 -6.24
C SER A 73 -7.07 9.73 -6.77
N PHE A 74 -5.89 9.68 -6.14
CA PHE A 74 -4.88 8.65 -6.42
C PHE A 74 -5.08 7.46 -5.50
N ARG A 75 -5.09 6.26 -6.09
CA ARG A 75 -5.27 4.98 -5.40
C ARG A 75 -4.01 4.12 -5.56
N VAL A 76 -3.60 3.49 -4.47
CA VAL A 76 -2.46 2.55 -4.46
C VAL A 76 -2.99 1.14 -4.24
N LEU A 77 -2.45 0.18 -5.00
CA LEU A 77 -2.75 -1.25 -4.94
C LEU A 77 -2.68 -1.77 -3.49
N LEU A 78 -3.76 -2.38 -3.00
CA LEU A 78 -3.75 -3.10 -1.74
C LEU A 78 -3.56 -4.60 -2.03
N LEU A 79 -2.41 -5.16 -1.65
CA LEU A 79 -2.22 -6.61 -1.61
C LEU A 79 -2.99 -7.14 -0.40
N LEU A 80 -3.92 -8.09 -0.54
CA LEU A 80 -4.58 -8.71 0.60
C LEU A 80 -4.03 -10.12 0.77
N VAL A 81 -3.22 -10.32 1.80
CA VAL A 81 -2.70 -11.64 2.16
C VAL A 81 -3.57 -12.18 3.28
N ARG A 82 -4.12 -13.39 3.13
CA ARG A 82 -4.90 -14.04 4.20
C ARG A 82 -4.22 -15.34 4.61
N SER A 83 -4.11 -15.52 5.93
CA SER A 83 -3.87 -16.84 6.50
C SER A 83 -5.23 -17.53 6.58
N VAL A 84 -5.38 -18.66 5.89
CA VAL A 84 -6.56 -19.53 6.04
C VAL A 84 -6.26 -20.44 7.22
N SER A 85 -6.99 -20.31 8.32
CA SER A 85 -6.89 -21.18 9.50
C SER A 85 -7.28 -22.61 9.14
#